data_AF-A0AAX2E3Y0-F1
#
_entry.id   AF-A0AAX2E3Y0-F1
#
_cell.length_a   1.000
_cell.length_b   1.000
_cell.length_c   1.000
_cell.angle_alpha   90.00
_cell.angle_beta   90.00
_cell.angle_gamma   90.00
#
_symmetry.space_group_name_H-M   'P 1'
#
loop_
_entity.id
_entity.type
_entity.pdbx_description
1 polymer ?
#
loop_
_entity_poly.entity_id
_entity_poly.type
_entity_poly.pdbx_seq_one_letter_code
_entity_poly.pdbx_strand_id
1 'polypeptide(L)'
;MKRLAGLSALALIISSTSGCGWIWGPEGYFRDRGSDYLQAQQTAPMQLPSDVSTSKRLDPLLPIPRNVADDTVKGEYIVPRPQPLGSVADASDYTLQKSGDARWVMAQHAPAEVWPVAMQFFQDNGFRIDEQRPQTGEFTTAWQRSDELSASMAKRLGSVGSADNETRVRVRIEPGVQRNTSEVYVVSAERPAGSTSSVDFTNRSVNTSLDAALVDEMLASMSRSAEKGGSVSLLAARDFDTPSRVSLTEDGSGNVVLNLGEDLDRAWSSVGRALEQGEWRVEDINRSLGLYYINLAEKAEKKNDEPGFFGKLFGSAPAKEEIEARAERYQVRLSKVGDNVQVTVEKDINTVAPPEVARKVLTVIQDNLG
;
A
#
# COMPACT_ATOMS: atom_id res chain seq x y z
N MET A 1 -76.25 15.73 2.72
CA MET A 1 -75.13 15.51 3.68
C MET A 1 -74.20 14.34 3.29
N LYS A 2 -74.68 13.19 2.80
CA LYS A 2 -73.81 12.05 2.41
C LYS A 2 -72.79 12.35 1.30
N ARG A 3 -73.10 13.24 0.34
CA ARG A 3 -72.16 13.63 -0.75
C ARG A 3 -71.04 14.57 -0.30
N LEU A 4 -71.28 15.40 0.72
CA LEU A 4 -70.26 16.31 1.27
C LEU A 4 -69.24 15.54 2.12
N ALA A 5 -69.70 14.56 2.92
CA ALA A 5 -68.81 13.69 3.69
C ALA A 5 -67.88 12.85 2.79
N GLY A 6 -68.37 12.38 1.64
CA GLY A 6 -67.55 11.67 0.66
C GLY A 6 -66.47 12.54 0.02
N LEU A 7 -66.77 13.81 -0.28
CA LEU A 7 -65.79 14.76 -0.84
C LEU A 7 -64.72 15.14 0.19
N SER A 8 -65.09 15.32 1.46
CA SER A 8 -64.13 15.59 2.54
C SER A 8 -63.20 14.40 2.78
N ALA A 9 -63.71 13.16 2.75
CA ALA A 9 -62.89 11.96 2.89
C ALA A 9 -61.93 11.78 1.71
N LEU A 10 -62.38 12.08 0.48
CA LEU A 10 -61.52 12.04 -0.71
C LEU A 10 -60.38 13.05 -0.62
N ALA A 11 -60.67 14.29 -0.19
CA ALA A 11 -59.65 15.33 -0.03
C ALA A 11 -58.60 14.96 1.04
N LEU A 12 -59.02 14.29 2.12
CA LEU A 12 -58.14 13.83 3.19
C LEU A 12 -57.23 12.67 2.75
N ILE A 13 -57.72 11.81 1.85
CA ILE A 13 -56.92 10.72 1.26
C ILE A 13 -55.90 11.27 0.26
N ILE A 14 -56.27 12.28 -0.55
CA ILE A 14 -55.34 12.90 -1.51
C ILE A 14 -54.21 13.65 -0.79
N SER A 15 -54.51 14.34 0.32
CA SER A 15 -53.47 15.04 1.09
C SER A 15 -52.54 14.09 1.86
N SER A 16 -53.03 12.93 2.32
CA SER A 16 -52.24 11.95 3.07
C SER A 16 -51.44 10.98 2.19
N THR A 17 -51.78 10.85 0.91
CA THR A 17 -51.01 10.04 -0.08
C THR A 17 -49.97 10.85 -0.84
N SER A 18 -49.98 12.18 -0.72
CA SER A 18 -48.93 13.06 -1.23
C SER A 18 -47.71 12.98 -0.30
N GLY A 19 -46.90 11.94 -0.45
CA GLY A 19 -45.65 11.79 0.31
C GLY A 19 -44.67 12.96 0.07
N CYS A 20 -43.61 13.03 0.87
CA CYS A 20 -42.59 14.08 0.78
C CYS A 20 -41.80 14.13 -0.55
N GLY A 21 -42.17 13.32 -1.55
CA GLY A 21 -41.56 13.25 -2.88
C GLY A 21 -41.51 14.58 -3.64
N TRP A 22 -42.42 15.52 -3.33
CA TRP A 22 -42.41 16.85 -3.94
C TRP A 22 -41.34 17.79 -3.34
N ILE A 23 -40.93 17.56 -2.09
CA ILE A 23 -39.85 18.30 -1.43
C ILE A 23 -38.51 17.61 -1.72
N TRP A 24 -38.48 16.28 -1.60
CA TRP A 24 -37.31 15.43 -1.71
C TRP A 24 -37.57 14.34 -2.75
N GLY A 25 -36.97 14.45 -3.92
CA GLY A 25 -37.14 13.51 -5.03
C GLY A 25 -36.42 13.98 -6.28
N PRO A 26 -36.33 13.18 -7.35
CA PRO A 26 -35.60 13.52 -8.57
C PRO A 26 -36.13 14.80 -9.26
N GLU A 27 -37.41 15.12 -9.08
CA GLU A 27 -38.07 16.33 -9.59
C GLU A 27 -38.54 17.25 -8.45
N GLY A 28 -38.06 17.00 -7.23
CA GLY A 28 -38.43 17.78 -6.04
C GLY A 28 -37.66 19.10 -5.96
N TYR A 29 -38.14 20.01 -5.11
CA TYR A 29 -37.49 21.32 -4.91
C TYR A 29 -36.03 21.19 -4.44
N PHE A 30 -35.73 20.19 -3.60
CA PHE A 30 -34.39 19.84 -3.15
C PHE A 30 -33.92 18.51 -3.77
N ARG A 31 -33.96 18.41 -5.11
CA ARG A 31 -33.40 17.27 -5.84
C ARG A 31 -31.87 17.23 -5.78
N ASP A 32 -31.32 16.02 -5.86
CA ASP A 32 -29.88 15.84 -6.07
C ASP A 32 -29.49 16.41 -7.45
N ARG A 33 -28.44 17.24 -7.48
CA ARG A 33 -27.89 17.86 -8.69
C ARG A 33 -26.52 17.29 -9.05
N GLY A 34 -26.08 16.24 -8.34
CA GLY A 34 -24.77 15.62 -8.52
C GLY A 34 -24.50 15.19 -9.96
N SER A 35 -25.53 14.87 -10.74
CA SER A 35 -25.41 14.45 -12.15
C SER A 35 -25.77 15.54 -13.17
N ASP A 36 -26.13 16.75 -12.75
CA ASP A 36 -26.59 17.83 -13.66
C ASP A 36 -25.49 18.25 -14.65
N TYR A 37 -24.22 18.11 -14.26
CA TYR A 37 -23.07 18.44 -15.12
C TYR A 37 -23.02 17.57 -16.38
N LEU A 38 -23.60 16.36 -16.38
CA LEU A 38 -23.67 15.48 -17.55
C LEU A 38 -24.59 16.05 -18.65
N GLN A 39 -25.48 16.98 -18.30
CA GLN A 39 -26.37 17.67 -19.25
C GLN A 39 -25.77 18.99 -19.77
N ALA A 40 -24.57 19.37 -19.30
CA ALA A 40 -23.93 20.62 -19.73
C ALA A 40 -23.59 20.56 -21.22
N GLN A 41 -24.05 21.58 -21.96
CA GLN A 41 -23.76 21.71 -23.38
C GLN A 41 -22.52 22.57 -23.59
N GLN A 42 -21.59 22.10 -24.43
CA GLN A 42 -20.45 22.90 -24.83
C GLN A 42 -20.90 24.03 -25.76
N THR A 43 -20.50 25.26 -25.44
CA THR A 43 -20.71 26.42 -26.31
C THR A 43 -19.50 26.65 -27.21
N ALA A 44 -19.74 27.27 -28.37
CA ALA A 44 -18.67 27.61 -29.30
C ALA A 44 -17.72 28.66 -28.66
N PRO A 45 -16.40 28.57 -28.94
CA PRO A 45 -15.45 29.58 -28.50
C PRO A 45 -15.82 30.99 -29.00
N MET A 46 -15.51 32.01 -28.19
CA MET A 46 -15.73 33.41 -28.55
C MET A 46 -14.93 33.77 -29.81
N GLN A 47 -15.60 34.39 -30.78
CA GLN A 47 -14.98 34.88 -32.02
C GLN A 47 -14.72 36.39 -31.90
N LEU A 48 -13.53 36.83 -32.30
CA LEU A 48 -13.19 38.24 -32.37
C LEU A 48 -13.63 38.86 -33.71
N PRO A 49 -14.13 40.10 -33.70
CA PRO A 49 -14.35 40.89 -34.91
C PRO A 49 -13.06 41.11 -35.72
N SER A 50 -13.20 41.26 -37.04
CA SER A 50 -12.06 41.32 -37.98
C SER A 50 -11.20 42.60 -37.88
N ASP A 51 -11.71 43.65 -37.24
CA ASP A 51 -11.04 44.92 -36.97
C ASP A 51 -10.22 44.90 -35.65
N VAL A 52 -10.39 43.87 -34.82
CA VAL A 52 -9.70 43.71 -33.54
C VAL A 52 -8.49 42.79 -33.71
N SER A 53 -7.35 43.38 -34.08
CA SER A 53 -6.05 42.70 -34.12
C SER A 53 -5.32 42.88 -32.79
N THR A 54 -5.53 41.95 -31.85
CA THR A 54 -4.93 42.04 -30.51
C THR A 54 -3.53 41.45 -30.47
N SER A 55 -2.57 42.20 -29.93
CA SER A 55 -1.20 41.78 -29.57
C SER A 55 -1.12 40.77 -28.41
N LYS A 56 -2.26 40.37 -27.82
CA LYS A 56 -2.38 39.33 -26.79
C LYS A 56 -3.34 38.25 -27.26
N ARG A 57 -2.87 36.99 -27.26
CA ARG A 57 -3.70 35.81 -27.55
C ARG A 57 -4.77 35.66 -26.47
N LEU A 58 -6.00 35.34 -26.89
CA LEU A 58 -7.05 34.86 -25.99
C LEU A 58 -6.82 33.36 -25.75
N ASP A 59 -5.95 33.05 -24.80
CA ASP A 59 -5.78 31.69 -24.33
C ASP A 59 -6.80 31.42 -23.21
N PRO A 60 -7.53 30.28 -23.23
CA PRO A 60 -8.45 29.94 -22.16
C PRO A 60 -7.67 29.73 -20.85
N LEU A 61 -8.12 30.39 -19.78
CA LEU A 61 -7.50 30.26 -18.45
C LEU A 61 -7.61 28.84 -17.87
N LEU A 62 -8.59 28.07 -18.33
CA LEU A 62 -8.87 26.71 -17.88
C LEU A 62 -8.99 25.76 -19.09
N PRO A 63 -7.87 25.38 -19.72
CA PRO A 63 -7.87 24.48 -20.86
C PRO A 63 -8.23 23.05 -20.42
N ILE A 64 -9.22 22.44 -21.07
CA ILE A 64 -9.57 21.04 -20.85
C ILE A 64 -8.60 20.17 -21.68
N PRO A 65 -7.87 19.21 -21.08
CA PRO A 65 -6.98 18.30 -21.80
C PRO A 65 -7.75 17.49 -22.86
N ARG A 66 -7.19 17.35 -24.07
CA ARG A 66 -7.88 16.66 -25.19
C ARG A 66 -7.86 15.12 -25.10
N ASN A 67 -7.07 14.56 -24.20
CA ASN A 67 -6.83 13.11 -24.08
C ASN A 67 -7.33 12.59 -22.73
N VAL A 68 -8.61 12.76 -22.43
CA VAL A 68 -9.23 12.10 -21.28
C VAL A 68 -9.68 10.72 -21.75
N ALA A 69 -9.13 9.68 -21.14
CA ALA A 69 -9.58 8.32 -21.40
C ALA A 69 -10.99 8.16 -20.82
N ASP A 70 -11.92 7.80 -21.69
CA ASP A 70 -13.27 7.34 -21.39
C ASP A 70 -14.33 8.42 -21.08
N ASP A 71 -15.09 8.82 -22.11
CA ASP A 71 -16.20 9.78 -22.05
C ASP A 71 -17.57 9.08 -22.26
N THR A 72 -17.66 7.77 -21.99
CA THR A 72 -18.84 6.96 -22.32
C THR A 72 -19.84 6.79 -21.17
N VAL A 73 -19.61 7.44 -20.02
CA VAL A 73 -20.50 7.35 -18.85
C VAL A 73 -21.74 8.24 -19.05
N LYS A 74 -22.84 7.63 -19.49
CA LYS A 74 -24.13 8.31 -19.75
C LYS A 74 -25.14 8.19 -18.58
N GLY A 75 -24.69 7.83 -17.39
CA GLY A 75 -25.57 7.57 -16.24
C GLY A 75 -24.94 7.84 -14.88
N GLU A 76 -25.76 7.72 -13.83
CA GLU A 76 -25.34 7.89 -12.43
C GLU A 76 -24.24 6.86 -12.09
N TYR A 77 -23.04 7.36 -11.78
CA TYR A 77 -21.93 6.52 -11.35
C TYR A 77 -22.13 6.12 -9.89
N ILE A 78 -22.56 4.88 -9.67
CA ILE A 78 -22.68 4.32 -8.33
C ILE A 78 -21.27 3.98 -7.83
N VAL A 79 -20.77 4.78 -6.89
CA VAL A 79 -19.50 4.52 -6.21
C VAL A 79 -19.62 3.14 -5.52
N PRO A 80 -18.81 2.14 -5.89
CA PRO A 80 -18.83 0.86 -5.21
C PRO A 80 -18.46 1.09 -3.74
N ARG A 81 -19.21 0.45 -2.83
CA ARG A 81 -18.86 0.50 -1.41
C ARG A 81 -17.42 0.02 -1.23
N PRO A 82 -16.58 0.74 -0.47
CA PRO A 82 -15.25 0.25 -0.15
C PRO A 82 -15.39 -1.13 0.48
N GLN A 83 -14.53 -2.07 0.06
CA GLN A 83 -14.46 -3.35 0.76
C GLN A 83 -14.18 -3.07 2.24
N PRO A 84 -14.91 -3.70 3.18
CA PRO A 84 -14.64 -3.49 4.59
C PRO A 84 -13.19 -3.86 4.86
N LEU A 85 -12.44 -2.93 5.43
CA LEU A 85 -11.14 -3.22 6.03
C LEU A 85 -11.40 -4.24 7.14
N GLY A 86 -10.77 -5.42 7.04
CA GLY A 86 -10.74 -6.37 8.14
C GLY A 86 -10.26 -5.65 9.40
N SER A 87 -11.00 -5.78 10.50
CA SER A 87 -10.61 -5.15 11.76
C SER A 87 -9.26 -5.69 12.22
N VAL A 88 -8.42 -4.80 12.74
CA VAL A 88 -7.07 -5.04 13.32
C VAL A 88 -7.05 -6.12 14.43
N ALA A 89 -8.22 -6.64 14.85
CA ALA A 89 -8.35 -7.76 15.77
C ALA A 89 -8.12 -9.15 15.14
N ASP A 90 -8.17 -9.26 13.80
CA ASP A 90 -7.78 -10.45 13.03
C ASP A 90 -6.53 -10.13 12.19
N ALA A 91 -5.45 -9.67 12.83
CA ALA A 91 -4.16 -9.58 12.16
C ALA A 91 -3.66 -11.01 11.90
N SER A 92 -4.10 -11.59 10.79
CA SER A 92 -3.62 -12.90 10.34
C SER A 92 -2.09 -12.91 10.28
N ASP A 93 -1.47 -13.97 10.81
CA ASP A 93 -0.01 -14.16 10.83
C ASP A 93 0.63 -14.07 9.44
N TYR A 94 -0.19 -14.25 8.38
CA TYR A 94 0.21 -14.17 6.99
C TYR A 94 -0.78 -13.31 6.19
N THR A 95 -0.26 -12.40 5.37
CA THR A 95 -1.05 -11.53 4.49
C THR A 95 -0.50 -11.56 3.07
N LEU A 96 -1.36 -11.29 2.08
CA LEU A 96 -0.94 -11.13 0.70
C LEU A 96 -0.54 -9.68 0.42
N GLN A 97 0.63 -9.49 -0.18
CA GLN A 97 1.07 -8.19 -0.67
C GLN A 97 1.19 -8.19 -2.20
N LYS A 98 0.92 -7.05 -2.83
CA LYS A 98 1.01 -6.86 -4.28
C LYS A 98 1.61 -5.49 -4.61
N SER A 99 2.60 -5.48 -5.50
CA SER A 99 3.15 -4.26 -6.10
C SER A 99 3.44 -4.50 -7.58
N GLY A 100 2.77 -3.76 -8.46
CA GLY A 100 2.79 -4.02 -9.90
C GLY A 100 2.40 -5.46 -10.23
N ASP A 101 3.31 -6.17 -10.91
CA ASP A 101 3.16 -7.58 -11.27
C ASP A 101 3.72 -8.54 -10.21
N ALA A 102 4.37 -8.03 -9.16
CA ALA A 102 4.91 -8.84 -8.07
C ALA A 102 3.85 -9.10 -7.00
N ARG A 103 3.84 -10.34 -6.49
CA ARG A 103 3.00 -10.81 -5.38
C ARG A 103 3.85 -11.65 -4.44
N TRP A 104 3.66 -11.47 -3.13
CA TRP A 104 4.37 -12.23 -2.11
C TRP A 104 3.51 -12.38 -0.86
N VAL A 105 3.86 -13.37 -0.03
CA VAL A 105 3.27 -13.51 1.30
C VAL A 105 4.11 -12.70 2.29
N MET A 106 3.47 -11.83 3.05
CA MET A 106 4.06 -11.13 4.19
C MET A 106 3.69 -11.88 5.47
N ALA A 107 4.70 -12.37 6.18
CA ALA A 107 4.56 -13.11 7.42
C ALA A 107 4.96 -12.24 8.62
N GLN A 108 4.18 -12.28 9.70
CA GLN A 108 4.49 -11.61 10.98
C GLN A 108 5.45 -12.43 11.86
N HIS A 109 6.40 -13.10 11.22
CA HIS A 109 7.38 -13.98 11.83
C HIS A 109 8.76 -13.75 11.22
N ALA A 110 9.82 -14.04 11.98
CA ALA A 110 11.18 -14.00 11.47
C ALA A 110 11.41 -15.04 10.36
N PRO A 111 12.32 -14.79 9.40
CA PRO A 111 12.54 -15.68 8.27
C PRO A 111 12.86 -17.13 8.66
N ALA A 112 13.57 -17.30 9.77
CA ALA A 112 13.96 -18.58 10.32
C ALA A 112 12.76 -19.43 10.82
N GLU A 113 11.67 -18.78 11.24
CA GLU A 113 10.41 -19.44 11.60
C GLU A 113 9.57 -19.75 10.36
N VAL A 114 9.61 -18.88 9.35
CA VAL A 114 8.82 -19.00 8.12
C VAL A 114 9.40 -20.07 7.19
N TRP A 115 10.72 -20.21 7.14
CA TRP A 115 11.42 -21.19 6.31
C TRP A 115 10.90 -22.62 6.40
N PRO A 116 10.85 -23.26 7.58
CA PRO A 116 10.33 -24.62 7.70
C PRO A 116 8.85 -24.72 7.31
N VAL A 117 8.04 -23.67 7.52
CA VAL A 117 6.63 -23.64 7.14
C VAL A 117 6.49 -23.62 5.62
N ALA A 118 7.28 -22.80 4.92
CA ALA A 118 7.31 -22.76 3.47
C ALA A 118 7.79 -24.10 2.89
N MET A 119 8.86 -24.69 3.44
CA MET A 119 9.37 -25.99 3.01
C MET A 119 8.31 -27.10 3.15
N GLN A 120 7.63 -27.14 4.30
CA GLN A 120 6.57 -28.10 4.58
C GLN A 120 5.42 -27.95 3.58
N PHE A 121 5.01 -26.73 3.25
CA PHE A 121 3.98 -26.48 2.24
C PHE A 121 4.32 -27.11 0.89
N PHE A 122 5.55 -26.93 0.39
CA PHE A 122 5.97 -27.53 -0.88
C PHE A 122 5.99 -29.06 -0.80
N GLN A 123 6.52 -29.62 0.29
CA GLN A 123 6.58 -31.07 0.49
C GLN A 123 5.19 -31.72 0.61
N ASP A 124 4.28 -31.12 1.39
CA ASP A 124 2.89 -31.59 1.56
C ASP A 124 2.11 -31.59 0.23
N ASN A 125 2.52 -30.71 -0.70
CA ASN A 125 1.93 -30.63 -2.04
C ASN A 125 2.65 -31.48 -3.09
N GLY A 126 3.63 -32.30 -2.70
CA GLY A 126 4.31 -33.25 -3.57
C GLY A 126 5.50 -32.69 -4.34
N PHE A 127 5.95 -31.47 -4.04
CA PHE A 127 7.17 -30.93 -4.61
C PHE A 127 8.40 -31.57 -3.96
N ARG A 128 9.36 -31.96 -4.80
CA ARG A 128 10.70 -32.43 -4.42
C ARG A 128 11.63 -31.23 -4.38
N ILE A 129 12.39 -31.10 -3.30
CA ILE A 129 13.35 -30.01 -3.13
C ILE A 129 14.68 -30.43 -3.76
N ASP A 130 15.24 -29.60 -4.63
CA ASP A 130 16.49 -29.86 -5.37
C ASP A 130 17.68 -29.16 -4.71
N GLU A 131 17.54 -27.85 -4.43
CA GLU A 131 18.60 -27.03 -3.84
C GLU A 131 18.07 -26.20 -2.67
N GLN A 132 18.88 -26.06 -1.61
CA GLN A 132 18.57 -25.25 -0.43
C GLN A 132 19.76 -24.37 -0.08
N ARG A 133 19.51 -23.08 0.13
CA ARG A 133 20.46 -22.06 0.55
C ARG A 133 19.87 -21.25 1.71
N PRO A 134 19.86 -21.79 2.95
CA PRO A 134 19.30 -21.11 4.12
C PRO A 134 19.97 -19.75 4.42
N GLN A 135 21.26 -19.61 4.09
CA GLN A 135 22.04 -18.39 4.28
C GLN A 135 21.51 -17.21 3.44
N THR A 136 20.89 -17.49 2.30
CA THR A 136 20.28 -16.46 1.44
C THR A 136 18.75 -16.53 1.46
N GLY A 137 18.18 -17.39 2.30
CA GLY A 137 16.75 -17.64 2.34
C GLY A 137 16.16 -18.19 1.05
N GLU A 138 16.93 -18.94 0.24
CA GLU A 138 16.46 -19.44 -1.07
C GLU A 138 16.42 -20.97 -1.14
N PHE A 139 15.34 -21.54 -1.69
CA PHE A 139 15.33 -22.94 -2.12
C PHE A 139 14.66 -23.10 -3.49
N THR A 140 15.00 -24.19 -4.18
CA THR A 140 14.38 -24.53 -5.45
C THR A 140 13.85 -25.95 -5.44
N THR A 141 12.73 -26.16 -6.12
CA THR A 141 12.18 -27.49 -6.35
C THR A 141 12.90 -28.17 -7.53
N ALA A 142 12.70 -29.47 -7.68
CA ALA A 142 13.00 -30.18 -8.90
C ALA A 142 12.01 -29.80 -10.01
N TRP A 143 12.39 -30.11 -11.25
CA TRP A 143 11.46 -30.12 -12.38
C TRP A 143 10.46 -31.27 -12.22
N GLN A 144 9.17 -30.96 -12.18
CA GLN A 144 8.09 -31.93 -12.00
C GLN A 144 6.89 -31.58 -12.85
N ARG A 145 6.19 -32.60 -13.35
CA ARG A 145 4.89 -32.43 -14.00
C ARG A 145 3.79 -32.27 -12.95
N SER A 146 2.69 -31.64 -13.35
CA SER A 146 1.56 -31.39 -12.44
C SER A 146 0.89 -32.69 -11.96
N ASP A 147 0.93 -33.78 -12.73
CA ASP A 147 0.42 -35.10 -12.36
C ASP A 147 1.27 -35.84 -11.31
N GLU A 148 2.49 -35.38 -11.05
CA GLU A 148 3.36 -35.87 -9.97
C GLU A 148 3.09 -35.18 -8.62
N LEU A 149 2.33 -34.08 -8.63
CA LEU A 149 2.01 -33.30 -7.43
C LEU A 149 0.76 -33.86 -6.72
N SER A 150 0.43 -33.30 -5.55
CA SER A 150 -0.82 -33.62 -4.86
C SER A 150 -2.03 -33.34 -5.76
N ALA A 151 -3.11 -34.13 -5.63
CA ALA A 151 -4.28 -33.98 -6.50
C ALA A 151 -4.90 -32.57 -6.47
N SER A 152 -4.87 -31.89 -5.30
CA SER A 152 -5.31 -30.50 -5.16
C SER A 152 -4.38 -29.55 -5.91
N MET A 153 -3.06 -29.72 -5.78
CA MET A 153 -2.07 -28.87 -6.42
C MET A 153 -2.06 -29.07 -7.95
N ALA A 154 -2.10 -30.32 -8.41
CA ALA A 154 -2.23 -30.71 -9.81
C ALA A 154 -3.43 -30.03 -10.48
N LYS A 155 -4.60 -30.06 -9.82
CA LYS A 155 -5.82 -29.41 -10.33
C LYS A 155 -5.67 -27.90 -10.43
N ARG A 156 -5.02 -27.26 -9.46
CA ARG A 156 -4.81 -25.80 -9.48
C ARG A 156 -3.83 -25.40 -10.57
N LEU A 157 -2.64 -25.99 -10.62
CA LEU A 157 -1.66 -25.68 -11.65
C LEU A 157 -2.18 -26.02 -13.05
N GLY A 158 -2.88 -27.14 -13.21
CA GLY A 158 -3.48 -27.51 -14.51
C GLY A 158 -4.53 -26.53 -15.04
N SER A 159 -5.05 -25.62 -14.20
CA SER A 159 -5.99 -24.56 -14.64
C SER A 159 -5.29 -23.30 -15.16
N VAL A 160 -4.01 -23.10 -14.84
CA VAL A 160 -3.25 -21.87 -15.13
C VAL A 160 -1.94 -22.10 -15.90
N GLY A 161 -1.41 -23.33 -15.88
CA GLY A 161 -0.20 -23.77 -16.56
C GLY A 161 -0.47 -24.89 -17.56
N SER A 162 0.58 -25.39 -18.20
CA SER A 162 0.48 -26.44 -19.22
C SER A 162 0.69 -27.83 -18.64
N ALA A 163 -0.23 -28.76 -18.92
CA ALA A 163 -0.13 -30.15 -18.43
C ALA A 163 1.05 -30.94 -19.05
N ASP A 164 1.58 -30.47 -20.18
CA ASP A 164 2.71 -31.07 -20.89
C ASP A 164 4.06 -30.49 -20.45
N ASN A 165 4.05 -29.50 -19.56
CA ASN A 165 5.25 -28.86 -19.05
C ASN A 165 5.66 -29.44 -17.69
N GLU A 166 6.97 -29.48 -17.47
CA GLU A 166 7.54 -29.56 -16.13
C GLU A 166 7.63 -28.16 -15.55
N THR A 167 7.24 -28.02 -14.29
CA THR A 167 7.36 -26.79 -13.50
C THR A 167 8.51 -26.93 -12.51
N ARG A 168 9.29 -25.86 -12.36
CA ARG A 168 10.26 -25.68 -11.28
C ARG A 168 9.95 -24.39 -10.55
N VAL A 169 10.03 -24.40 -9.23
CA VAL A 169 9.72 -23.24 -8.39
C VAL A 169 10.96 -22.82 -7.62
N ARG A 170 11.24 -21.51 -7.60
CA ARG A 170 12.19 -20.89 -6.68
C ARG A 170 11.41 -20.09 -5.64
N VAL A 171 11.73 -20.35 -4.39
CA VAL A 171 11.20 -19.62 -3.23
C VAL A 171 12.33 -18.84 -2.61
N ARG A 172 12.05 -17.58 -2.28
CA ARG A 172 12.98 -16.69 -1.60
C ARG A 172 12.29 -16.04 -0.42
N ILE A 173 12.87 -16.20 0.76
CA ILE A 173 12.38 -15.67 2.03
C ILE A 173 13.36 -14.60 2.47
N GLU A 174 12.89 -13.35 2.49
CA GLU A 174 13.70 -12.19 2.85
C GLU A 174 13.17 -11.61 4.17
N PRO A 175 14.04 -11.05 5.04
CA PRO A 175 13.58 -10.29 6.19
C PRO A 175 12.70 -9.13 5.72
N GLY A 176 11.54 -8.95 6.32
CA GLY A 176 10.71 -7.79 6.05
C GLY A 176 11.36 -6.52 6.60
N VAL A 177 10.82 -5.38 6.19
CA VAL A 177 11.28 -4.08 6.70
C VAL A 177 10.87 -3.85 8.16
N GLN A 178 9.77 -4.46 8.60
CA GLN A 178 9.40 -4.46 10.01
C GLN A 178 10.20 -5.53 10.77
N ARG A 179 10.51 -5.27 12.04
CA ARG A 179 11.14 -6.27 12.91
C ARG A 179 10.25 -7.50 13.04
N ASN A 180 10.90 -8.67 13.07
CA ASN A 180 10.23 -9.97 13.20
C ASN A 180 9.20 -10.25 12.08
N THR A 181 9.44 -9.76 10.88
CA THR A 181 8.60 -10.05 9.71
C THR A 181 9.42 -10.62 8.57
N SER A 182 8.76 -11.28 7.63
CA SER A 182 9.37 -11.88 6.44
C SER A 182 8.52 -11.72 5.21
N GLU A 183 9.17 -11.65 4.05
CA GLU A 183 8.55 -11.62 2.74
C GLU A 183 8.90 -12.90 1.98
N VAL A 184 7.89 -13.67 1.58
CA VAL A 184 8.06 -14.93 0.85
C VAL A 184 7.66 -14.74 -0.61
N TYR A 185 8.68 -14.71 -1.47
CA TYR A 185 8.55 -14.60 -2.92
C TYR A 185 8.58 -15.98 -3.56
N VAL A 186 7.71 -16.17 -4.56
CA VAL A 186 7.64 -17.41 -5.33
C VAL A 186 7.68 -17.05 -6.81
N VAL A 187 8.59 -17.68 -7.54
CA VAL A 187 8.67 -17.59 -9.00
C VAL A 187 8.78 -18.98 -9.61
N SER A 188 8.06 -19.20 -10.70
CA SER A 188 8.06 -20.46 -11.43
C SER A 188 8.70 -20.33 -12.80
N ALA A 189 9.32 -21.43 -13.21
CA ALA A 189 9.81 -21.66 -14.55
C ALA A 189 9.09 -22.90 -15.11
N GLU A 190 8.75 -22.85 -16.39
CA GLU A 190 8.18 -23.99 -17.11
C GLU A 190 9.10 -24.39 -18.27
N ARG A 191 9.16 -25.69 -18.55
CA ARG A 191 9.78 -26.23 -19.76
C ARG A 191 8.98 -27.42 -20.28
N PRO A 192 9.07 -27.76 -21.58
CA PRO A 192 8.45 -28.98 -22.09
C PRO A 192 8.96 -30.22 -21.34
N ALA A 193 8.07 -31.16 -21.02
CA ALA A 193 8.44 -32.38 -20.31
C ALA A 193 9.54 -33.16 -21.04
N GLY A 194 10.54 -33.64 -20.30
CA GLY A 194 11.72 -34.32 -20.85
C GLY A 194 12.73 -33.42 -21.56
N SER A 195 12.52 -32.10 -21.59
CA SER A 195 13.52 -31.14 -22.07
C SER A 195 14.71 -31.04 -21.11
N THR A 196 15.91 -30.85 -21.65
CA THR A 196 17.13 -30.54 -20.89
C THR A 196 17.47 -29.05 -20.89
N SER A 197 16.58 -28.21 -21.43
CA SER A 197 16.76 -26.75 -21.44
C SER A 197 16.91 -26.20 -20.02
N SER A 198 17.97 -25.42 -19.80
CA SER A 198 18.10 -24.57 -18.61
C SER A 198 17.21 -23.34 -18.83
N VAL A 199 16.16 -23.23 -18.04
CA VAL A 199 15.34 -22.02 -17.96
C VAL A 199 15.76 -21.31 -16.68
N ASP A 200 16.40 -20.17 -16.82
CA ASP A 200 16.87 -19.40 -15.67
C ASP A 200 15.70 -18.70 -14.98
N PHE A 201 15.74 -18.65 -13.65
CA PHE A 201 14.80 -17.85 -12.89
C PHE A 201 15.11 -16.37 -13.07
N THR A 202 14.17 -15.62 -13.62
CA THR A 202 14.24 -14.16 -13.64
C THR A 202 13.83 -13.58 -12.29
N ASN A 203 14.26 -12.35 -12.00
CA ASN A 203 13.83 -11.62 -10.79
C ASN A 203 12.36 -11.18 -10.84
N ARG A 204 11.72 -11.29 -12.01
CA ARG A 204 10.28 -11.03 -12.20
C ARG A 204 9.58 -12.32 -12.60
N SER A 205 8.29 -12.39 -12.29
CA SER A 205 7.42 -13.47 -12.74
C SER A 205 7.29 -13.45 -14.27
N VAL A 206 7.66 -14.54 -14.94
CA VAL A 206 7.34 -14.77 -16.36
C VAL A 206 5.99 -15.48 -16.49
N ASN A 207 5.65 -16.31 -15.50
CA ASN A 207 4.42 -17.12 -15.44
C ASN A 207 3.47 -16.54 -14.38
N THR A 208 2.95 -15.32 -14.60
CA THR A 208 2.22 -14.55 -13.58
C THR A 208 0.99 -15.28 -13.02
N SER A 209 0.27 -16.02 -13.85
CA SER A 209 -0.89 -16.81 -13.43
C SER A 209 -0.50 -17.99 -12.51
N LEU A 210 0.59 -18.67 -12.84
CA LEU A 210 1.10 -19.81 -12.09
C LEU A 210 1.69 -19.34 -10.75
N ASP A 211 2.49 -18.28 -10.77
CA ASP A 211 3.08 -17.68 -9.57
C ASP A 211 1.99 -17.19 -8.61
N ALA A 212 0.95 -16.53 -9.14
CA ALA A 212 -0.19 -16.11 -8.34
C ALA A 212 -0.91 -17.31 -7.70
N ALA A 213 -1.15 -18.39 -8.44
CA ALA A 213 -1.81 -19.58 -7.91
C ALA A 213 -0.98 -20.27 -6.80
N LEU A 214 0.35 -20.32 -6.94
CA LEU A 214 1.25 -20.85 -5.91
C LEU A 214 1.25 -19.98 -4.66
N VAL A 215 1.37 -18.66 -4.80
CA VAL A 215 1.36 -17.71 -3.67
C VAL A 215 0.03 -17.76 -2.93
N ASP A 216 -1.10 -17.80 -3.65
CA ASP A 216 -2.43 -17.83 -3.04
C ASP A 216 -2.67 -19.14 -2.27
N GLU A 217 -2.24 -20.30 -2.80
CA GLU A 217 -2.36 -21.58 -2.07
C GLU A 217 -1.37 -21.67 -0.90
N MET A 218 -0.16 -21.11 -1.04
CA MET A 218 0.80 -21.01 0.05
C MET A 218 0.23 -20.18 1.20
N LEU A 219 -0.28 -18.99 0.92
CA LEU A 219 -0.97 -18.15 1.91
C LEU A 219 -2.09 -18.92 2.59
N ALA A 220 -2.99 -19.53 1.82
CA ALA A 220 -4.11 -20.27 2.37
C ALA A 220 -3.66 -21.45 3.26
N SER A 221 -2.57 -22.13 2.88
CA SER A 221 -2.00 -23.21 3.68
C SER A 221 -1.37 -22.70 4.98
N MET A 222 -0.59 -21.62 4.91
CA MET A 222 0.09 -21.03 6.07
C MET A 222 -0.92 -20.47 7.08
N SER A 223 -1.96 -19.77 6.62
CA SER A 223 -3.05 -19.29 7.47
C SER A 223 -3.78 -20.44 8.18
N ARG A 224 -4.11 -21.52 7.46
CA ARG A 224 -4.73 -22.72 8.07
C ARG A 224 -3.84 -23.39 9.10
N SER A 225 -2.53 -23.40 8.89
CA SER A 225 -1.56 -23.98 9.84
C SER A 225 -1.42 -23.14 11.10
N ALA A 226 -1.45 -21.80 10.96
CA ALA A 226 -1.47 -20.87 12.09
C ALA A 226 -2.73 -21.02 12.95
N GLU A 227 -3.92 -21.06 12.33
CA GLU A 227 -5.20 -21.24 13.02
C GLU A 227 -5.26 -22.55 13.84
N LYS A 228 -4.57 -23.59 13.38
CA LYS A 228 -4.50 -24.90 14.06
C LYS A 228 -3.45 -24.96 15.18
N GLY A 229 -2.74 -23.87 15.45
CA GLY A 229 -1.69 -23.83 16.47
C GLY A 229 -0.44 -24.63 16.09
N GLY A 230 -0.09 -24.68 14.81
CA GLY A 230 1.10 -25.39 14.34
C GLY A 230 2.37 -24.88 15.04
N SER A 231 2.98 -25.71 15.89
CA SER A 231 4.25 -25.37 16.52
C SER A 231 5.40 -25.56 15.53
N VAL A 232 6.12 -24.49 15.21
CA VAL A 232 7.32 -24.55 14.38
C VAL A 232 8.51 -24.98 15.25
N SER A 233 9.25 -26.00 14.80
CA SER A 233 10.48 -26.42 15.48
C SER A 233 11.60 -25.40 15.23
N LEU A 234 11.95 -24.63 16.26
CA LEU A 234 13.06 -23.67 16.24
C LEU A 234 14.44 -24.33 16.07
N LEU A 235 14.52 -25.66 16.08
CA LEU A 235 15.75 -26.38 15.76
C LEU A 235 16.13 -26.26 14.29
N ALA A 236 15.16 -26.12 13.39
CA ALA A 236 15.39 -25.90 11.95
C ALA A 236 15.76 -24.44 11.63
N ALA A 237 15.52 -23.51 12.57
CA ALA A 237 15.78 -22.08 12.44
C ALA A 237 17.26 -21.72 12.69
N ARG A 238 18.06 -22.61 13.28
CA ARG A 238 19.44 -22.29 13.70
C ARG A 238 20.42 -22.06 12.56
N ASP A 239 20.12 -22.59 11.37
CA ASP A 239 20.99 -22.47 10.19
C ASP A 239 20.56 -21.32 9.25
N PHE A 240 19.60 -20.49 9.67
CA PHE A 240 19.01 -19.43 8.87
C PHE A 240 19.55 -18.05 9.32
N ASP A 241 20.48 -17.48 8.54
CA ASP A 241 21.10 -16.17 8.81
C ASP A 241 21.03 -15.28 7.55
N THR A 242 19.84 -14.75 7.24
CA THR A 242 19.67 -13.82 6.11
C THR A 242 19.90 -12.38 6.58
N PRO A 243 20.70 -11.57 5.86
CA PRO A 243 21.03 -10.21 6.26
C PRO A 243 19.80 -9.29 6.33
N SER A 244 19.73 -8.44 7.36
CA SER A 244 18.67 -7.45 7.56
C SER A 244 18.53 -6.51 6.35
N ARG A 245 17.29 -6.25 5.91
CA ARG A 245 16.98 -5.26 4.87
C ARG A 245 17.04 -3.82 5.37
N VAL A 246 17.05 -3.62 6.68
CA VAL A 246 17.14 -2.30 7.30
C VAL A 246 18.43 -2.19 8.09
N SER A 247 19.23 -1.18 7.79
CA SER A 247 20.48 -0.93 8.53
C SER A 247 20.72 0.56 8.72
N LEU A 248 21.09 0.94 9.94
CA LEU A 248 21.55 2.27 10.27
C LEU A 248 23.08 2.27 10.26
N THR A 249 23.68 3.06 9.37
CA THR A 249 25.14 3.09 9.13
C THR A 249 25.65 4.53 9.12
N GLU A 250 26.96 4.70 9.09
CA GLU A 250 27.60 5.98 8.78
C GLU A 250 28.20 5.94 7.37
N ASP A 251 28.01 7.01 6.59
CA ASP A 251 28.60 7.12 5.26
C ASP A 251 30.11 7.44 5.33
N GLY A 252 30.79 7.52 4.19
CA GLY A 252 32.22 7.83 4.12
C GLY A 252 32.60 9.24 4.64
N SER A 253 31.62 10.09 4.93
CA SER A 253 31.79 11.42 5.51
C SER A 253 31.38 11.49 6.99
N GLY A 254 30.95 10.37 7.59
CA GLY A 254 30.49 10.28 8.97
C GLY A 254 29.03 10.70 9.21
N ASN A 255 28.23 10.87 8.15
CA ASN A 255 26.81 11.17 8.31
C ASN A 255 26.03 9.90 8.62
N VAL A 256 25.05 9.99 9.53
CA VAL A 256 24.17 8.86 9.86
C VAL A 256 23.14 8.67 8.76
N VAL A 257 22.99 7.44 8.29
CA VAL A 257 22.14 7.10 7.17
C VAL A 257 21.41 5.79 7.42
N LEU A 258 20.12 5.73 7.05
CA LEU A 258 19.32 4.52 7.11
C LEU A 258 19.18 3.91 5.71
N ASN A 259 19.66 2.69 5.52
CA ASN A 259 19.50 1.95 4.27
C ASN A 259 18.29 1.02 4.37
N LEU A 260 17.41 1.11 3.39
CA LEU A 260 16.20 0.30 3.23
C LEU A 260 16.33 -0.55 1.96
N GLY A 261 16.28 -1.86 2.11
CA GLY A 261 16.29 -2.83 1.02
C GLY A 261 14.95 -2.97 0.30
N GLU A 262 14.31 -1.85 -0.04
CA GLU A 262 13.01 -1.78 -0.73
C GLU A 262 13.06 -0.78 -1.90
N ASP A 263 12.05 -0.85 -2.77
CA ASP A 263 11.82 0.18 -3.78
C ASP A 263 11.31 1.50 -3.17
N LEU A 264 11.46 2.59 -3.94
CA LEU A 264 11.11 3.95 -3.49
C LEU A 264 9.64 4.08 -3.10
N ASP A 265 8.72 3.40 -3.78
CA ASP A 265 7.30 3.57 -3.54
C ASP A 265 6.89 2.95 -2.19
N ARG A 266 7.48 1.78 -1.86
CA ARG A 266 7.34 1.12 -0.56
C ARG A 266 8.05 1.89 0.55
N ALA A 267 9.31 2.26 0.33
CA ALA A 267 10.10 3.03 1.28
C ALA A 267 9.43 4.38 1.63
N TRP A 268 8.86 5.08 0.64
CA TRP A 268 8.07 6.30 0.88
C TRP A 268 6.90 6.02 1.80
N SER A 269 6.12 4.98 1.51
CA SER A 269 4.93 4.65 2.29
C SER A 269 5.27 4.23 3.72
N SER A 270 6.32 3.43 3.91
CA SER A 270 6.78 2.96 5.23
C SER A 270 7.41 4.08 6.06
N VAL A 271 8.29 4.90 5.46
CA VAL A 271 8.90 6.05 6.15
C VAL A 271 7.84 7.09 6.55
N GLY A 272 6.85 7.36 5.70
CA GLY A 272 5.76 8.26 6.03
C GLY A 272 4.99 7.83 7.27
N ARG A 273 4.61 6.54 7.36
CA ARG A 273 3.93 5.99 8.55
C ARG A 273 4.83 6.00 9.79
N ALA A 274 6.10 5.66 9.63
CA ALA A 274 7.05 5.66 10.73
C ALA A 274 7.27 7.08 11.30
N LEU A 275 7.30 8.10 10.44
CA LEU A 275 7.41 9.50 10.83
C LEU A 275 6.22 10.00 11.65
N GLU A 276 5.01 9.47 11.43
CA GLU A 276 3.82 9.81 12.21
C GLU A 276 3.88 9.31 13.67
N GLN A 277 4.75 8.33 13.96
CA GLN A 277 4.98 7.81 15.32
C GLN A 277 6.02 8.62 16.12
N GLY A 278 6.68 9.59 15.49
CA GLY A 278 7.71 10.41 16.13
C GLY A 278 7.15 11.52 17.02
N GLU A 279 8.01 12.04 17.91
CA GLU A 279 7.72 13.22 18.73
C GLU A 279 7.92 14.55 17.95
N TRP A 280 7.52 14.59 16.69
CA TRP A 280 7.61 15.75 15.80
C TRP A 280 6.38 15.87 14.91
N ARG A 281 6.20 17.03 14.29
CA ARG A 281 5.15 17.26 13.30
C ARG A 281 5.70 17.11 11.88
N VAL A 282 5.02 16.34 11.03
CA VAL A 282 5.23 16.38 9.58
C VAL A 282 4.47 17.59 9.03
N GLU A 283 5.19 18.60 8.52
CA GLU A 283 4.61 19.85 8.03
C GLU A 283 4.15 19.75 6.57
N ASP A 284 4.94 19.08 5.73
CA ASP A 284 4.67 18.94 4.29
C ASP A 284 5.40 17.71 3.73
N ILE A 285 4.98 17.25 2.55
CA ILE A 285 5.58 16.13 1.82
C ILE A 285 5.72 16.45 0.33
N ASN A 286 6.86 16.12 -0.25
CA ASN A 286 7.10 16.22 -1.68
C ASN A 286 7.65 14.90 -2.23
N ARG A 287 6.74 14.06 -2.71
CA ARG A 287 7.08 12.73 -3.26
C ARG A 287 8.00 12.81 -4.47
N SER A 288 7.81 13.81 -5.34
CA SER A 288 8.62 13.99 -6.56
C SER A 288 10.08 14.27 -6.25
N LEU A 289 10.36 14.92 -5.11
CA LEU A 289 11.71 15.19 -4.63
C LEU A 289 12.20 14.19 -3.56
N GLY A 290 11.34 13.25 -3.14
CA GLY A 290 11.65 12.31 -2.07
C GLY A 290 11.83 13.00 -0.71
N LEU A 291 11.05 14.04 -0.40
CA LEU A 291 11.24 14.85 0.82
C LEU A 291 10.02 14.83 1.76
N TYR A 292 10.25 14.57 3.04
CA TYR A 292 9.34 14.92 4.13
C TYR A 292 9.90 16.12 4.90
N TYR A 293 9.07 17.11 5.19
CA TYR A 293 9.44 18.25 6.02
C TYR A 293 8.95 18.00 7.45
N ILE A 294 9.87 17.96 8.41
CA ILE A 294 9.56 17.71 9.83
C ILE A 294 9.94 18.91 10.68
N ASN A 295 9.18 19.14 11.74
CA ASN A 295 9.46 20.15 12.75
C ASN A 295 9.59 19.46 14.11
N LEU A 296 10.82 19.46 14.65
CA LEU A 296 11.14 18.82 15.93
C LEU A 296 10.76 19.67 17.15
N ALA A 297 10.46 20.95 16.95
CA ALA A 297 10.14 21.85 18.04
C ALA A 297 8.64 21.93 18.27
N GLU A 298 8.05 20.81 18.68
CA GLU A 298 6.90 20.80 19.55
C GLU A 298 6.68 19.39 20.07
N LYS A 299 6.47 19.27 21.39
CA LYS A 299 5.66 18.19 21.93
C LYS A 299 4.36 18.25 21.14
N ALA A 300 4.16 17.30 20.22
CA ALA A 300 2.82 16.95 19.76
C ALA A 300 1.95 16.96 21.02
N GLU A 301 0.92 17.82 21.03
CA GLU A 301 0.03 18.00 22.16
C GLU A 301 -0.11 16.67 22.89
N LYS A 302 0.48 16.56 24.09
CA LYS A 302 0.26 15.37 24.91
C LYS A 302 -1.25 15.28 24.99
N LYS A 303 -1.84 14.24 24.40
CA LYS A 303 -3.29 14.00 24.36
C LYS A 303 -3.94 13.91 25.75
N ASN A 304 -3.14 14.06 26.82
CA ASN A 304 -3.50 14.02 28.23
C ASN A 304 -3.20 15.31 29.03
N ASP A 305 -2.67 16.38 28.42
CA ASP A 305 -2.50 17.68 29.11
C ASP A 305 -3.55 18.68 28.59
N GLU A 306 -4.85 18.38 28.78
CA GLU A 306 -5.84 19.45 28.72
C GLU A 306 -5.54 20.44 29.85
N PRO A 307 -5.34 21.74 29.56
CA PRO A 307 -5.17 22.72 30.62
C PRO A 307 -6.42 22.70 31.50
N GLY A 308 -6.23 22.34 32.78
CA GLY A 308 -7.29 22.36 33.78
C GLY A 308 -7.95 23.74 33.88
N PHE A 309 -9.08 23.83 34.57
CA PHE A 309 -9.93 25.03 34.64
C PHE A 309 -9.15 26.35 34.89
N PHE A 310 -8.11 26.34 35.75
CA PHE A 310 -7.27 27.50 36.02
C PHE A 310 -6.25 27.83 34.93
N GLY A 311 -5.76 26.83 34.19
CA GLY A 311 -4.87 27.02 33.04
C GLY A 311 -5.58 27.72 31.87
N LYS A 312 -6.89 27.45 31.67
CA LYS A 312 -7.73 28.14 30.68
C LYS A 312 -8.08 29.58 31.08
N LEU A 313 -8.03 29.92 32.37
CA LEU A 313 -8.45 31.23 32.89
C LEU A 313 -7.29 32.23 33.01
N PHE A 314 -6.05 31.75 33.09
CA PHE A 314 -4.85 32.60 33.29
C PHE A 314 -3.70 32.31 32.30
N GLY A 315 -3.81 31.29 31.45
CA GLY A 315 -2.78 30.95 30.47
C GLY A 315 -2.96 31.71 29.15
N SER A 316 -1.98 32.50 28.75
CA SER A 316 -1.86 32.95 27.37
C SER A 316 -1.44 31.77 26.50
N ALA A 317 -2.24 31.43 25.48
CA ALA A 317 -1.75 30.54 24.42
C ALA A 317 -0.48 31.16 23.82
N PRO A 318 0.61 30.39 23.63
CA PRO A 318 1.81 30.93 23.00
C PRO A 318 1.45 31.51 21.62
N ALA A 319 1.97 32.71 21.32
CA ALA A 319 1.73 33.35 20.03
C ALA A 319 2.29 32.48 18.90
N LYS A 320 1.61 32.44 17.74
CA LYS A 320 2.09 31.70 16.55
C LYS A 320 3.53 32.07 16.18
N GLU A 321 3.89 33.34 16.34
CA GLU A 321 5.23 33.87 16.08
C GLU A 321 6.28 33.28 17.02
N GLU A 322 5.93 33.08 18.29
CA GLU A 322 6.84 32.42 19.23
C GLU A 322 6.99 30.93 18.93
N ILE A 323 5.92 30.26 18.46
CA ILE A 323 5.97 28.84 18.05
C ILE A 323 6.84 28.69 16.79
N GLU A 324 6.65 29.55 15.80
CA GLU A 324 7.46 29.58 14.57
C GLU A 324 8.94 29.92 14.84
N ALA A 325 9.22 30.78 15.82
CA ALA A 325 10.59 31.15 16.19
C ALA A 325 11.39 30.01 16.84
N ARG A 326 10.72 29.02 17.44
CA ARG A 326 11.38 27.82 18.00
C ARG A 326 11.40 26.65 17.02
N ALA A 327 10.73 26.74 15.87
CA ALA A 327 10.60 25.67 14.88
C ALA A 327 11.96 25.17 14.36
N GLU A 328 12.40 24.01 14.86
CA GLU A 328 13.56 23.31 14.33
C GLU A 328 13.13 22.42 13.15
N ARG A 329 13.18 23.01 11.94
CA ARG A 329 12.76 22.36 10.70
C ARG A 329 13.90 21.57 10.05
N TYR A 330 13.58 20.37 9.61
CA TYR A 330 14.47 19.47 8.90
C TYR A 330 13.73 18.76 7.76
N GLN A 331 14.51 18.18 6.87
CA GLN A 331 14.08 17.43 5.71
C GLN A 331 14.54 15.99 5.85
N VAL A 332 13.61 15.04 5.76
CA VAL A 332 13.94 13.61 5.63
C VAL A 332 13.90 13.27 4.15
N ARG A 333 15.06 12.95 3.58
CA ARG A 333 15.24 12.69 2.15
C ARG A 333 15.34 11.20 1.90
N LEU A 334 14.60 10.71 0.91
CA LEU A 334 14.68 9.35 0.38
C LEU A 334 15.34 9.39 -1.01
N SER A 335 16.51 8.76 -1.14
CA SER A 335 17.28 8.70 -2.38
C SER A 335 17.45 7.25 -2.84
N LYS A 336 17.17 6.96 -4.10
CA LYS A 336 17.40 5.62 -4.67
C LYS A 336 18.90 5.41 -4.93
N VAL A 337 19.46 4.32 -4.39
CA VAL A 337 20.85 3.91 -4.58
C VAL A 337 20.87 2.44 -5.00
N GLY A 338 21.03 2.20 -6.31
CA GLY A 338 20.87 0.85 -6.88
C GLY A 338 19.44 0.33 -6.72
N ASP A 339 19.29 -0.83 -6.08
CA ASP A 339 17.99 -1.44 -5.76
C ASP A 339 17.48 -1.08 -4.35
N ASN A 340 18.24 -0.26 -3.60
CA ASN A 340 17.91 0.15 -2.24
C ASN A 340 17.51 1.63 -2.18
N VAL A 341 16.90 2.02 -1.08
CA VAL A 341 16.58 3.41 -0.74
C VAL A 341 17.40 3.84 0.47
N GLN A 342 18.02 4.99 0.35
CA GLN A 342 18.82 5.61 1.39
C GLN A 342 18.04 6.78 1.99
N VAL A 343 17.90 6.79 3.32
CA VAL A 343 17.17 7.83 4.06
C VAL A 343 18.16 8.67 4.87
N THR A 344 18.15 9.98 4.62
CA THR A 344 19.02 10.98 5.28
C THR A 344 18.17 12.07 5.94
N VAL A 345 18.78 12.78 6.89
CA VAL A 345 18.16 13.94 7.55
C VAL A 345 19.02 15.17 7.29
N GLU A 346 18.40 16.20 6.74
CA GLU A 346 19.05 17.41 6.26
C GLU A 346 18.38 18.64 6.88
N LYS A 347 19.12 19.72 7.10
CA LYS A 347 18.55 21.02 7.48
C LYS A 347 18.02 21.76 6.26
N ASP A 348 18.75 21.66 5.15
CA ASP A 348 18.40 22.19 3.84
C ASP A 348 19.16 21.43 2.74
N ILE A 349 18.93 21.79 1.48
CA ILE A 349 19.49 21.11 0.30
C ILE A 349 21.03 20.97 0.30
N ASN A 350 21.75 21.81 1.04
CA ASN A 350 23.21 21.82 1.07
C ASN A 350 23.79 21.43 2.44
N THR A 351 22.94 21.22 3.44
CA THR A 351 23.37 21.12 4.84
C THR A 351 22.76 19.89 5.49
N VAL A 352 23.60 18.90 5.81
CA VAL A 352 23.20 17.74 6.61
C VAL A 352 22.77 18.16 8.02
N ALA A 353 21.83 17.43 8.62
CA ALA A 353 21.46 17.66 10.01
C ALA A 353 22.61 17.28 10.95
N PRO A 354 22.68 17.86 12.16
CA PRO A 354 23.62 17.41 13.18
C PRO A 354 23.49 15.89 13.42
N PRO A 355 24.59 15.14 13.61
CA PRO A 355 24.55 13.67 13.71
C PRO A 355 23.60 13.15 14.80
N GLU A 356 23.48 13.86 15.92
CA GLU A 356 22.57 13.49 17.01
C GLU A 356 21.09 13.62 16.61
N VAL A 357 20.75 14.65 15.84
CA VAL A 357 19.39 14.86 15.32
C VAL A 357 19.09 13.81 14.26
N ALA A 358 20.01 13.59 13.32
CA ALA A 358 19.87 12.56 12.29
C ALA A 358 19.70 11.17 12.91
N ARG A 359 20.53 10.81 13.89
CA ARG A 359 20.43 9.53 14.60
C ARG A 359 19.09 9.40 15.34
N LYS A 360 18.66 10.42 16.08
CA LYS A 360 17.35 10.42 16.76
C LYS A 360 16.21 10.15 15.76
N VAL A 361 16.17 10.90 14.66
CA VAL A 361 15.09 10.79 13.68
C VAL A 361 15.12 9.43 12.98
N LEU A 362 16.28 9.02 12.47
CA LEU A 362 16.43 7.77 11.73
C LEU A 362 16.20 6.53 12.60
N THR A 363 16.57 6.57 13.89
CA THR A 363 16.27 5.47 14.84
C THR A 363 14.78 5.31 15.05
N VAL A 364 14.03 6.40 15.26
CA VAL A 364 12.56 6.31 15.39
C VAL A 364 11.94 5.80 14.10
N ILE A 365 12.42 6.25 12.93
CA ILE A 365 11.95 5.69 11.65
C ILE A 365 12.21 4.19 11.65
N GLN A 366 13.46 3.76 11.85
CA GLN A 366 13.86 2.35 11.90
C GLN A 366 13.01 1.52 12.87
N ASP A 367 12.73 2.05 14.06
CA ASP A 367 11.98 1.36 15.10
C ASP A 367 10.49 1.22 14.78
N ASN A 368 9.94 2.08 13.91
CA ASN A 368 8.52 2.16 13.55
C ASN A 368 8.27 1.85 12.07
N LEU A 369 9.22 1.23 11.38
CA LEU A 369 9.00 0.72 10.03
C LEU A 369 7.94 -0.39 10.07
N GLY A 370 6.79 -0.08 9.45
CA GLY A 370 5.56 -0.87 9.37
C GLY A 370 4.99 -0.77 7.98
#